data_AF-A0A8J7BCY7-F1
#
_entry.id   AF-A0A8J7BCY7-F1
#
_cell.length_a   1.000
_cell.length_b   1.000
_cell.length_c   1.000
_cell.angle_alpha   90.00
_cell.angle_beta   90.00
_cell.angle_gamma   90.00
#
_symmetry.space_group_name_H-M   'P 1'
#
loop_
_entity.id
_entity.type
_entity.pdbx_description
1 polymer ?
#
loop_
_entity_poly.entity_id
_entity_poly.type
_entity_poly.pdbx_seq_one_letter_code
_entity_poly.pdbx_strand_id
1 'polypeptide(L)'
;MPRKKITDLLNDELQDSVSSEQLEPRTSVEPAPKTTQEPGSETNNQIELQTPKLTESETPQLPKYLSLERKEVRLSAEQLDALTMITRRLNRSRAKQGERITDNTLIRVAIEMLIEHSAKLEGVTEEELLESYKRAIND
;
A
#
# COMPACT_ATOMS: atom_id res chain seq x y z
N MET A 1 -10.58 -24.52 36.37
CA MET A 1 -9.83 -24.93 35.16
C MET A 1 -9.02 -23.76 34.65
N PRO A 2 -7.68 -23.82 34.66
CA PRO A 2 -6.85 -22.82 33.98
C PRO A 2 -6.94 -22.99 32.45
N ARG A 3 -6.97 -21.90 31.69
CA ARG A 3 -6.97 -21.94 30.22
C ARG A 3 -5.52 -21.91 29.72
N LYS A 4 -5.14 -22.89 28.88
CA LYS A 4 -3.84 -22.93 28.19
C LYS A 4 -3.70 -21.72 27.25
N LYS A 5 -2.47 -21.26 27.00
CA LYS A 5 -2.20 -20.18 26.04
C LYS A 5 -1.96 -20.75 24.64
N ILE A 6 -2.29 -19.97 23.62
CA ILE A 6 -2.20 -20.35 22.19
C ILE A 6 -0.77 -20.73 21.78
N THR A 7 0.24 -20.15 22.43
CA THR A 7 1.67 -20.50 22.28
C THR A 7 1.98 -21.96 22.55
N ASP A 8 1.20 -22.61 23.42
CA ASP A 8 1.46 -23.96 23.90
C ASP A 8 0.77 -25.02 23.02
N LEU A 9 -0.05 -24.61 22.05
CA LEU A 9 -0.75 -25.48 21.09
C LEU A 9 -0.02 -25.60 19.75
N LEU A 10 0.86 -24.65 19.42
CA LEU A 10 1.60 -24.59 18.15
C LEU A 10 2.91 -25.39 18.14
N ASN A 11 3.27 -26.01 19.28
CA ASN A 11 4.55 -26.70 19.45
C ASN A 11 4.45 -28.23 19.51
N ASP A 12 3.23 -28.79 19.52
CA ASP A 12 2.99 -30.24 19.53
C ASP A 12 2.84 -30.86 18.12
N GLU A 13 2.53 -30.07 17.07
CA GLU A 13 2.26 -30.58 15.70
C GLU A 13 3.50 -30.74 14.80
N LEU A 14 4.72 -30.55 15.33
CA LEU A 14 5.97 -30.53 14.54
C LEU A 14 6.99 -31.63 14.86
N GLN A 15 6.60 -32.69 15.59
CA GLN A 15 7.54 -33.78 15.96
C GLN A 15 7.20 -35.20 15.45
N ASP A 16 6.00 -35.44 14.90
CA ASP A 16 5.62 -36.77 14.37
C ASP A 16 5.46 -36.78 12.84
N SER A 17 6.59 -36.82 12.10
CA SER A 17 6.73 -37.61 10.85
C SER A 17 8.09 -37.38 10.16
N VAL A 18 9.15 -38.05 10.62
CA VAL A 18 10.35 -38.32 9.82
C VAL A 18 10.65 -39.81 9.83
N SER A 19 10.23 -40.51 8.77
CA SER A 19 10.81 -41.78 8.31
C SER A 19 10.33 -42.14 6.90
N SER A 20 11.18 -41.84 5.93
CA SER A 20 11.62 -42.71 4.82
C SER A 20 10.63 -43.71 4.18
N GLU A 21 10.35 -43.52 2.88
CA GLU A 21 10.73 -44.51 1.85
C GLU A 21 10.78 -43.89 0.43
N GLN A 22 11.64 -44.41 -0.43
CA GLN A 22 11.85 -43.98 -1.82
C GLN A 22 11.09 -44.88 -2.80
N LEU A 23 10.67 -44.36 -3.97
CA LEU A 23 10.93 -44.87 -5.34
C LEU A 23 10.04 -44.20 -6.41
N GLU A 24 10.67 -43.74 -7.49
CA GLU A 24 10.09 -43.25 -8.77
C GLU A 24 9.75 -44.43 -9.72
N PRO A 25 9.28 -44.24 -10.98
CA PRO A 25 8.23 -43.36 -11.53
C PRO A 25 7.21 -44.15 -12.42
N ARG A 26 6.12 -43.53 -12.92
CA ARG A 26 5.36 -44.03 -14.10
C ARG A 26 4.39 -43.03 -14.78
N THR A 27 4.82 -42.58 -15.97
CA THR A 27 4.06 -42.38 -17.23
C THR A 27 2.61 -41.84 -17.28
N SER A 28 2.50 -40.67 -17.92
CA SER A 28 1.33 -40.05 -18.59
C SER A 28 0.30 -40.97 -19.29
N VAL A 29 -1.02 -40.73 -19.07
CA VAL A 29 -2.11 -40.79 -20.09
C VAL A 29 -3.28 -39.85 -19.71
N GLU A 30 -3.93 -39.24 -20.72
CA GLU A 30 -5.14 -38.36 -20.67
C GLU A 30 -6.28 -39.05 -21.50
N PRO A 31 -7.61 -39.03 -21.15
CA PRO A 31 -8.42 -37.82 -20.92
C PRO A 31 -9.60 -37.90 -19.90
N ALA A 32 -10.38 -36.81 -19.82
CA ALA A 32 -11.70 -36.72 -19.15
C ALA A 32 -12.85 -37.28 -20.03
N PRO A 33 -14.06 -37.58 -19.49
CA PRO A 33 -15.11 -36.53 -19.41
C PRO A 33 -16.26 -36.68 -18.35
N LYS A 34 -16.86 -35.52 -17.95
CA LYS A 34 -18.29 -35.27 -17.55
C LYS A 34 -18.95 -36.17 -16.45
N THR A 35 -19.70 -35.67 -15.45
CA THR A 35 -20.94 -34.86 -15.54
C THR A 35 -21.38 -34.33 -14.16
N THR A 36 -21.84 -33.08 -14.13
CA THR A 36 -22.87 -32.44 -13.25
C THR A 36 -23.26 -33.03 -11.89
N GLN A 37 -23.12 -32.21 -10.83
CA GLN A 37 -24.24 -31.84 -9.94
C GLN A 37 -23.98 -30.53 -9.18
N GLU A 38 -25.06 -29.83 -8.83
CA GLU A 38 -25.06 -28.45 -8.30
C GLU A 38 -24.71 -28.40 -6.80
N PRO A 39 -23.97 -27.38 -6.32
CA PRO A 39 -23.83 -27.10 -4.89
C PRO A 39 -24.96 -26.17 -4.41
N GLY A 40 -25.98 -26.74 -3.76
CA GLY A 40 -26.95 -25.98 -2.97
C GLY A 40 -26.46 -25.72 -1.54
N SER A 41 -27.09 -24.75 -0.87
CA SER A 41 -26.94 -24.41 0.56
C SER A 41 -25.66 -23.66 0.98
N GLU A 42 -25.63 -22.38 0.60
CA GLU A 42 -25.57 -21.24 1.53
C GLU A 42 -25.03 -21.47 2.97
N THR A 43 -23.97 -20.76 3.34
CA THR A 43 -23.91 -20.14 4.69
C THR A 43 -23.24 -18.78 4.65
N ASN A 44 -24.10 -17.80 4.42
CA ASN A 44 -23.96 -16.35 4.46
C ASN A 44 -23.04 -15.80 5.60
N ASN A 45 -21.75 -15.57 5.32
CA ASN A 45 -20.87 -14.76 6.18
C ASN A 45 -20.94 -13.28 5.76
N GLN A 46 -21.93 -12.56 6.28
CA GLN A 46 -22.00 -11.10 6.16
C GLN A 46 -20.88 -10.48 6.98
N ILE A 47 -19.85 -9.97 6.31
CA ILE A 47 -18.94 -9.00 6.91
C ILE A 47 -19.76 -7.72 7.07
N GLU A 48 -20.20 -7.45 8.29
CA GLU A 48 -20.98 -6.28 8.64
C GLU A 48 -20.11 -5.02 8.47
N LEU A 49 -20.18 -4.39 7.29
CA LEU A 49 -19.59 -3.08 7.05
C LEU A 49 -20.29 -2.07 7.96
N GLN A 50 -19.68 -1.81 9.13
CA GLN A 50 -20.09 -0.75 10.04
C GLN A 50 -19.98 0.59 9.32
N THR A 51 -21.10 1.02 8.73
CA THR A 51 -21.26 2.35 8.17
C THR A 51 -21.26 3.35 9.33
N PRO A 52 -20.28 4.27 9.41
CA PRO A 52 -20.28 5.26 10.48
C PRO A 52 -21.54 6.12 10.34
N LYS A 53 -22.27 6.25 11.46
CA LYS A 53 -23.51 7.02 11.53
C LYS A 53 -23.25 8.48 11.16
N LEU A 54 -23.59 8.85 9.93
CA LEU A 54 -23.45 10.20 9.40
C LEU A 54 -24.29 11.17 10.25
N THR A 55 -23.61 12.12 10.90
CA THR A 55 -24.28 13.27 11.52
C THR A 55 -24.55 14.28 10.41
N GLU A 56 -25.82 14.66 10.22
CA GLU A 56 -26.26 15.53 9.13
C GLU A 56 -25.79 16.98 9.33
N SER A 57 -24.69 17.39 8.69
CA SER A 57 -24.43 18.81 8.37
C SER A 57 -23.29 19.07 7.36
N GLU A 58 -22.80 18.07 6.62
CA GLU A 58 -21.82 18.29 5.54
C GLU A 58 -22.29 17.60 4.26
N THR A 59 -22.29 18.33 3.15
CA THR A 59 -22.42 17.72 1.81
C THR A 59 -21.32 16.67 1.65
N PRO A 60 -21.60 15.46 1.14
CA PRO A 60 -20.58 14.43 0.98
C PRO A 60 -19.54 14.86 -0.04
N GLN A 61 -18.46 15.50 0.43
CA GLN A 61 -17.30 15.81 -0.41
C GLN A 61 -16.69 14.48 -0.86
N LEU A 62 -16.46 14.34 -2.16
CA LEU A 62 -15.81 13.15 -2.69
C LEU A 62 -14.44 12.96 -2.00
N PRO A 63 -14.11 11.75 -1.51
CA PRO A 63 -12.79 11.48 -0.96
C PRO A 63 -11.68 11.93 -1.92
N LYS A 64 -10.71 12.70 -1.39
CA LYS A 64 -9.65 13.37 -2.16
C LYS A 64 -8.92 12.47 -3.16
N TYR A 65 -8.79 11.17 -2.88
CA TYR A 65 -8.14 10.22 -3.79
C TYR A 65 -8.94 9.93 -5.07
N LEU A 66 -10.27 10.12 -5.09
CA LEU A 66 -11.10 9.99 -6.28
C LEU A 66 -10.97 11.17 -7.26
N SER A 67 -10.38 12.28 -6.81
CA SER A 67 -10.07 13.46 -7.65
C SER A 67 -8.65 13.46 -8.23
N LEU A 68 -7.94 12.32 -8.15
CA LEU A 68 -6.52 12.21 -8.50
C LEU A 68 -6.27 10.96 -9.35
N GLU A 69 -5.31 11.06 -10.27
CA GLU A 69 -4.86 9.93 -11.07
C GLU A 69 -3.70 9.18 -10.39
N ARG A 70 -3.60 7.87 -10.65
CA ARG A 70 -2.49 7.04 -10.13
C ARG A 70 -1.25 7.22 -11.00
N LYS A 71 -0.16 7.69 -10.39
CA LYS A 71 1.20 7.68 -10.96
C LYS A 71 2.12 6.81 -10.11
N GLU A 72 2.95 6.00 -10.76
CA GLU A 72 3.99 5.21 -10.09
C GLU A 72 5.38 5.79 -10.38
N VAL A 73 6.21 5.85 -9.34
CA VAL A 73 7.57 6.41 -9.35
C VAL A 73 8.43 5.55 -8.42
N ARG A 74 9.69 5.31 -8.80
CA ARG A 74 10.71 4.73 -7.90
C ARG A 74 11.53 5.88 -7.31
N LEU A 75 11.80 5.81 -6.02
CA LEU A 75 12.60 6.78 -5.26
C LEU A 75 13.78 6.07 -4.60
N SER A 76 14.87 6.80 -4.36
CA SER A 76 16.00 6.27 -3.60
C SER A 76 15.65 6.08 -2.12
N ALA A 77 16.39 5.24 -1.40
CA ALA A 77 16.19 5.03 0.03
C ALA A 77 16.32 6.36 0.82
N GLU A 78 17.31 7.18 0.47
CA GLU A 78 17.52 8.50 1.08
C GLU A 78 16.34 9.46 0.84
N GLN A 79 15.74 9.46 -0.36
CA GLN A 79 14.54 10.25 -0.65
C GLN A 79 13.34 9.79 0.21
N LEU A 80 13.15 8.48 0.39
CA LEU A 80 12.09 7.92 1.23
C LEU A 80 12.26 8.26 2.72
N ASP A 81 13.49 8.18 3.22
CA ASP A 81 13.83 8.55 4.61
C ASP A 81 13.67 10.06 4.84
N ALA A 82 14.10 10.89 3.88
CA ALA A 82 13.93 12.34 3.93
C ALA A 82 12.43 12.73 3.95
N LEU A 83 11.61 12.15 3.07
CA LEU A 83 10.16 12.36 3.06
C LEU A 83 9.53 11.96 4.40
N THR A 84 9.86 10.78 4.91
CA THR A 84 9.40 10.27 6.21
C THR A 84 9.77 11.21 7.37
N MET A 85 11.00 11.74 7.36
CA MET A 85 11.45 12.72 8.36
C MET A 85 10.66 14.03 8.27
N ILE A 86 10.48 14.57 7.06
CA ILE A 86 9.78 15.84 6.83
C ILE A 86 8.31 15.72 7.22
N THR A 87 7.61 14.64 6.82
CA THR A 87 6.21 14.44 7.20
C THR A 87 6.04 14.25 8.72
N ARG A 88 6.95 13.52 9.39
CA ARG A 88 6.97 13.43 10.86
C ARG A 88 7.25 14.76 11.55
N ARG A 89 8.09 15.63 10.98
CA ARG A 89 8.35 16.98 11.51
C ARG A 89 7.10 17.85 11.38
N LEU A 90 6.52 17.94 10.18
CA LEU A 90 5.38 18.81 9.91
C LEU A 90 4.12 18.38 10.66
N ASN A 91 3.78 17.08 10.68
CA ASN A 91 2.61 16.60 11.42
C ASN A 91 2.73 16.82 12.94
N ARG A 92 3.95 16.77 13.52
CA ARG A 92 4.18 17.12 14.94
C ARG A 92 3.97 18.60 15.20
N SER A 93 4.49 19.48 14.34
CA SER A 93 4.36 20.94 14.51
C SER A 93 2.92 21.46 14.43
N ARG A 94 2.03 20.74 13.73
CA ARG A 94 0.62 21.15 13.51
C ARG A 94 -0.34 20.74 14.62
N ALA A 95 0.10 20.05 15.68
CA ALA A 95 -0.75 19.66 16.82
C ALA A 95 -2.10 19.00 16.43
N LYS A 96 -2.12 18.18 15.36
CA LYS A 96 -3.30 17.54 14.74
C LYS A 96 -4.31 18.49 14.04
N GLN A 97 -3.93 19.71 13.70
CA GLN A 97 -4.75 20.60 12.87
C GLN A 97 -4.70 20.21 11.39
N GLY A 98 -5.88 20.05 10.78
CA GLY A 98 -6.07 19.81 9.34
C GLY A 98 -5.81 18.37 8.87
N GLU A 99 -5.80 18.18 7.55
CA GLU A 99 -5.50 16.90 6.91
C GLU A 99 -4.05 16.43 7.23
N ARG A 100 -3.89 15.14 7.52
CA ARG A 100 -2.58 14.53 7.77
C ARG A 100 -1.70 14.62 6.52
N ILE A 101 -0.53 15.23 6.66
CA ILE A 101 0.45 15.28 5.57
C ILE A 101 1.05 13.88 5.39
N THR A 102 1.08 13.43 4.14
CA THR A 102 1.71 12.19 3.67
C THR A 102 2.81 12.51 2.67
N ASP A 103 3.65 11.53 2.35
CA ASP A 103 4.72 11.69 1.36
C ASP A 103 4.12 12.07 -0.01
N ASN A 104 3.00 11.45 -0.40
CA ASN A 104 2.18 11.81 -1.56
C ASN A 104 1.64 13.27 -1.53
N THR A 105 1.60 13.91 -0.37
CA THR A 105 1.24 15.33 -0.27
C THR A 105 2.45 16.22 -0.55
N LEU A 106 3.63 15.85 -0.05
CA LEU A 106 4.88 16.55 -0.36
C LEU A 106 5.28 16.38 -1.83
N ILE A 107 5.13 15.19 -2.41
CA ILE A 107 5.41 14.92 -3.83
C ILE A 107 4.53 15.79 -4.73
N ARG A 108 3.23 15.93 -4.43
CA ARG A 108 2.33 16.81 -5.20
C ARG A 108 2.75 18.28 -5.11
N VAL A 109 3.13 18.77 -3.92
CA VAL A 109 3.64 20.14 -3.76
C VAL A 109 4.95 20.35 -4.54
N ALA A 110 5.85 19.37 -4.54
CA ALA A 110 7.10 19.45 -5.29
C ALA A 110 6.86 19.45 -6.82
N ILE A 111 5.87 18.69 -7.31
CA ILE A 111 5.46 18.70 -8.72
C ILE A 111 4.87 20.05 -9.12
N GLU A 112 4.03 20.67 -8.27
CA GLU A 112 3.46 22.00 -8.56
C GLU A 112 4.58 23.06 -8.73
N MET A 113 5.51 23.11 -7.78
CA MET A 113 6.67 24.01 -7.85
C MET A 113 7.55 23.75 -9.10
N LEU A 114 7.71 22.48 -9.50
CA LEU A 114 8.45 22.11 -10.72
C LEU A 114 7.73 22.57 -12.00
N ILE A 115 6.40 22.50 -12.03
CA ILE A 115 5.59 22.99 -13.15
C ILE A 115 5.67 24.52 -13.24
N GLU A 116 5.54 25.22 -12.11
CA GLU A 116 5.66 26.69 -12.02
C GLU A 116 7.00 27.20 -12.59
N HIS A 117 8.09 26.50 -12.30
CA HIS A 117 9.44 26.88 -12.73
C HIS A 117 9.89 26.19 -14.04
N SER A 118 9.01 25.45 -14.71
CA SER A 118 9.34 24.60 -15.87
C SER A 118 10.01 25.35 -17.03
N ALA A 119 9.67 26.63 -17.24
CA ALA A 119 10.29 27.47 -18.27
C ALA A 119 11.76 27.85 -17.99
N LYS A 120 12.25 27.65 -16.75
CA LYS A 120 13.65 27.85 -16.35
C LYS A 120 14.44 26.51 -16.30
N LEU A 121 13.84 25.37 -16.67
CA LEU A 121 14.52 24.07 -16.63
C LEU A 121 15.36 23.82 -17.89
N GLU A 122 16.65 23.54 -17.68
CA GLU A 122 17.63 23.22 -18.71
C GLU A 122 18.41 21.96 -18.31
N GLY A 123 18.75 21.12 -19.28
CA GLY A 123 19.47 19.86 -19.06
C GLY A 123 18.86 18.66 -19.78
N VAL A 124 19.61 17.56 -19.85
CA VAL A 124 19.19 16.27 -20.42
C VAL A 124 19.33 15.10 -19.43
N THR A 125 20.01 15.29 -18.30
CA THR A 125 20.06 14.31 -17.20
C THR A 125 19.24 14.77 -15.98
N GLU A 126 18.96 13.85 -15.05
CA GLU A 126 18.26 14.17 -13.80
C GLU A 126 19.05 15.16 -12.94
N GLU A 127 20.38 15.01 -12.90
CA GLU A 127 21.29 15.88 -12.15
C GLU A 127 21.33 17.30 -12.73
N GLU A 128 21.40 17.44 -14.06
CA GLU A 128 21.39 18.74 -14.72
C GLU A 128 20.07 19.48 -14.49
N LEU A 129 18.94 18.79 -14.64
CA LEU A 129 17.61 19.34 -14.37
C LEU A 129 17.45 19.74 -12.89
N LEU A 130 18.00 18.96 -11.97
CA LEU A 130 17.99 19.28 -10.53
C LEU A 130 18.82 20.52 -10.20
N GLU A 131 20.02 20.68 -10.78
CA GLU A 131 20.84 21.88 -10.57
C GLU A 131 20.25 23.12 -11.25
N SER A 132 19.64 22.96 -12.42
CA SER A 132 18.89 24.03 -13.09
C SER A 132 17.68 24.48 -12.26
N TYR A 133 16.91 23.53 -11.73
CA TYR A 133 15.79 23.81 -10.83
C TYR A 133 16.21 24.48 -9.52
N LYS A 134 17.31 24.04 -8.90
CA LYS A 134 17.88 24.71 -7.70
C LYS A 134 18.23 26.17 -7.97
N ARG A 135 18.80 26.48 -9.14
CA ARG A 135 19.08 27.87 -9.55
C ARG A 135 17.78 28.66 -9.69
N ALA A 136 16.84 28.11 -10.46
CA ALA A 136 15.56 28.73 -10.81
C ALA A 136 14.70 29.22 -9.63
N ILE A 137 14.83 28.61 -8.44
CA ILE A 137 14.10 28.95 -7.20
C ILE A 137 14.83 30.00 -6.34
N ASN A 138 16.15 30.14 -6.53
CA ASN A 138 16.97 31.11 -5.78
C ASN A 138 17.11 32.47 -6.50
N ASP A 139 16.58 32.58 -7.73
CA ASP A 139 16.55 33.79 -8.59
C ASP A 139 15.19 34.52 -8.52
#